data_AF-A0A357GUT5-F1
#
_entry.id   AF-A0A357GUT5-F1
#
_cell.length_a   1.000
_cell.length_b   1.000
_cell.length_c   1.000
_cell.angle_alpha   90.00
_cell.angle_beta   90.00
_cell.angle_gamma   90.00
#
_symmetry.space_group_name_H-M   'P 1'
#
loop_
_entity.id
_entity.type
_entity.pdbx_description
1 polymer ?
#
loop_
_entity_poly.entity_id
_entity_poly.type
_entity_poly.pdbx_seq_one_letter_code
_entity_poly.pdbx_strand_id
1 'polypeptide(L)'
;MDKKFTLEKFKDILNKKKKSKIGIILMDQYSIAGIGNIYRSEILFEAGVNPERKVDELTNAEIKLIFGHIKEILKKAIKMRGTS
;
A
#
# COMPACT_ATOMS: atom_id res chain seq x y z
N MET A 1 2.66 -6.15 -18.09
CA MET A 1 2.41 -6.37 -16.65
C MET A 1 3.68 -5.96 -15.92
N ASP A 2 3.67 -4.82 -15.22
CA ASP A 2 4.85 -4.37 -14.49
C ASP A 2 5.17 -5.37 -13.36
N LYS A 3 6.17 -6.23 -13.57
CA LYS A 3 6.54 -7.37 -12.72
C LYS A 3 7.13 -6.97 -11.35
N LYS A 4 6.98 -5.72 -10.89
CA LYS A 4 7.89 -5.13 -9.90
C LYS A 4 7.31 -4.87 -8.50
N PHE A 5 6.03 -5.16 -8.23
CA PHE A 5 5.44 -4.96 -6.90
C PHE A 5 4.80 -6.25 -6.34
N THR A 6 5.57 -6.98 -5.53
CA THR A 6 5.16 -8.24 -4.87
C THR A 6 5.01 -8.03 -3.36
N LEU A 7 4.32 -8.96 -2.68
CA LEU A 7 4.16 -8.91 -1.23
C LEU A 7 5.51 -8.89 -0.51
N GLU A 8 6.50 -9.65 -1.00
CA GLU A 8 7.85 -9.68 -0.45
C GLU A 8 8.54 -8.32 -0.54
N LYS A 9 8.44 -7.65 -1.68
CA LYS A 9 9.01 -6.31 -1.86
C LYS A 9 8.29 -5.26 -1.01
N PHE A 10 6.96 -5.40 -0.87
CA PHE A 10 6.21 -4.55 0.05
C PHE A 10 6.68 -4.74 1.50
N LYS A 11 6.87 -6.00 1.94
CA LYS A 11 7.45 -6.31 3.25
C LYS A 11 8.87 -5.77 3.42
N ASP A 12 9.71 -5.80 2.39
CA ASP A 12 11.06 -5.20 2.44
C ASP A 12 10.99 -3.68 2.66
N ILE A 13 10.12 -2.98 1.94
CA ILE A 13 9.89 -1.53 2.10
C ILE A 13 9.44 -1.22 3.54
N LEU A 14 8.47 -1.98 4.03
CA LEU A 14 7.96 -1.89 5.40
C LEU A 14 9.09 -2.14 6.43
N ASN A 15 9.91 -3.17 6.21
CA ASN A 15 11.03 -3.51 7.09
C ASN A 15 12.10 -2.42 7.16
N LYS A 16 12.34 -1.69 6.06
CA LYS A 16 13.29 -0.55 6.03
C LYS A 16 12.76 0.67 6.79
N LYS A 17 11.43 0.80 6.91
CA LYS A 17 10.74 1.95 7.53
C LYS A 17 9.85 1.53 8.70
N LYS A 18 10.29 0.54 9.50
CA LYS A 18 9.53 -0.04 10.62
C LYS A 18 8.92 0.98 11.58
N LYS A 19 9.69 2.01 11.94
CA LYS A 19 9.26 3.06 12.88
C LYS A 19 8.34 4.12 12.27
N SER A 20 8.17 4.10 10.95
CA SER A 20 7.35 5.08 10.24
C SER A 20 5.88 4.68 10.25
N LYS A 21 5.00 5.69 10.17
CA LYS A 21 3.55 5.50 10.08
C LYS A 21 3.17 4.87 8.74
N ILE A 22 2.28 3.88 8.74
CA ILE A 22 1.86 3.18 7.52
C ILE A 22 1.24 4.14 6.48
N GLY A 23 0.48 5.14 6.95
CA GLY A 23 -0.11 6.16 6.06
C GLY A 23 0.95 6.94 5.28
N ILE A 24 2.11 7.23 5.88
CA ILE A 24 3.19 7.95 5.19
C ILE A 24 3.83 7.06 4.13
N ILE A 25 4.05 5.78 4.43
CA ILE A 25 4.66 4.84 3.49
C ILE A 25 3.76 4.62 2.27
N LEU A 26 2.45 4.53 2.45
CA LEU A 26 1.51 4.36 1.34
C LEU A 26 1.44 5.59 0.42
N MET A 27 1.86 6.77 0.89
CA MET A 27 1.97 7.97 0.06
C MET A 27 3.32 8.14 -0.63
N ASP A 28 4.31 7.29 -0.30
CA ASP A 28 5.65 7.34 -0.87
C ASP A 28 5.63 6.92 -2.34
N GLN A 29 5.50 7.91 -3.24
CA GLN A 29 5.43 7.68 -4.69
C GLN A 29 6.69 7.00 -5.27
N TYR A 30 7.82 7.04 -4.55
CA TYR A 30 9.03 6.33 -4.94
C TYR A 30 8.88 4.81 -4.74
N SER A 31 8.19 4.42 -3.67
CA SER A 31 7.98 3.03 -3.27
C SER A 31 6.71 2.42 -3.87
N ILE A 32 5.64 3.22 -3.95
CA ILE A 32 4.30 2.81 -4.41
C ILE A 32 3.69 3.92 -5.27
N ALA A 33 3.93 3.87 -6.58
CA ALA A 33 3.35 4.83 -7.51
C ALA A 33 1.86 4.54 -7.74
N GLY A 34 1.05 5.60 -7.83
CA GLY A 34 -0.38 5.50 -8.18
C GLY A 34 -1.35 5.40 -7.00
N ILE A 35 -0.85 5.45 -5.76
CA ILE A 35 -1.70 5.64 -4.58
C ILE A 35 -1.74 7.13 -4.23
N GLY A 36 -2.93 7.72 -4.29
CA GLY A 36 -3.21 9.07 -3.80
C GLY A 36 -3.85 9.06 -2.41
N ASN A 37 -4.11 10.24 -1.86
CA ASN A 37 -4.72 10.40 -0.53
C ASN A 37 -6.04 9.64 -0.33
N ILE A 38 -6.89 9.60 -1.37
CA ILE A 38 -8.18 8.91 -1.32
C ILE A 38 -7.96 7.41 -1.20
N TYR A 39 -7.17 6.83 -2.12
CA TYR A 39 -6.87 5.41 -2.12
C TYR A 39 -6.14 4.95 -0.87
N ARG A 40 -5.21 5.75 -0.34
CA ARG A 40 -4.55 5.47 0.94
C ARG A 40 -5.57 5.25 2.06
N SER A 41 -6.52 6.18 2.18
CA SER A 41 -7.55 6.12 3.21
C SER A 41 -8.47 4.92 3.01
N GLU A 42 -8.89 4.66 1.77
CA GLU A 42 -9.72 3.49 1.43
C GLU A 42 -9.03 2.18 1.77
N ILE A 43 -7.78 1.98 1.33
CA ILE A 43 -6.97 0.78 1.59
C ILE A 43 -6.82 0.53 3.10
N LEU A 44 -6.52 1.58 3.87
CA LEU A 44 -6.32 1.45 5.31
C LEU A 44 -7.64 1.25 6.07
N PHE A 45 -8.71 1.86 5.60
CA PHE A 45 -10.04 1.68 6.15
C PHE A 45 -10.53 0.24 5.93
N GLU A 46 -10.42 -0.28 4.71
CA GLU A 46 -10.78 -1.67 4.39
C GLU A 46 -9.90 -2.69 5.14
N ALA A 47 -8.61 -2.37 5.32
CA ALA A 47 -7.72 -3.21 6.11
C ALA A 47 -7.93 -3.08 7.63
N GLY A 48 -8.76 -2.15 8.11
CA GLY A 48 -8.97 -1.89 9.54
C GLY A 48 -7.74 -1.32 10.27
N VAL A 49 -6.84 -0.64 9.55
CA VAL A 49 -5.57 -0.15 10.07
C VAL A 49 -5.55 1.37 10.17
N ASN A 50 -5.25 1.89 11.37
CA ASN A 50 -5.09 3.33 11.54
C ASN A 50 -3.85 3.86 10.78
N PRO A 51 -3.97 4.92 9.95
CA PRO A 51 -2.84 5.50 9.22
C PRO A 51 -1.68 5.96 10.10
N GLU A 52 -1.93 6.25 11.38
CA GLU A 52 -0.92 6.67 12.35
C GLU A 52 -0.17 5.52 13.03
N ARG A 53 -0.62 4.27 12.85
CA ARG A 53 0.11 3.11 13.38
C ARG A 53 1.45 2.95 12.69
N LYS A 54 2.46 2.59 13.47
CA LYS A 54 3.79 2.27 12.95
C LYS A 54 3.77 0.91 12.30
N VAL A 55 4.68 0.71 11.35
CA VAL A 55 4.80 -0.58 10.65
C VAL A 55 5.19 -1.71 11.58
N ASP A 56 6.03 -1.46 12.58
CA ASP A 56 6.44 -2.49 13.56
C ASP A 56 5.28 -2.97 14.44
N GLU A 57 4.18 -2.22 14.52
CA GLU A 57 2.97 -2.58 15.24
C GLU A 57 2.00 -3.40 14.39
N LEU A 58 2.23 -3.53 13.07
CA LEU A 58 1.35 -4.26 12.16
C LEU A 58 1.65 -5.75 12.16
N THR A 59 0.58 -6.55 12.20
CA THR A 59 0.66 -8.00 12.05
C THR A 59 0.88 -8.39 10.59
N ASN A 60 1.41 -9.61 10.39
CA ASN A 60 1.56 -10.18 9.04
C ASN A 60 0.21 -10.32 8.31
N ALA A 61 -0.90 -10.48 9.03
CA ALA A 61 -2.24 -10.55 8.44
C ALA A 61 -2.68 -9.18 7.89
N GLU A 62 -2.52 -8.12 8.69
CA GLU A 62 -2.82 -6.75 8.28
C GLU A 62 -1.98 -6.33 7.06
N ILE A 63 -0.69 -6.66 7.06
CA ILE A 63 0.20 -6.37 5.92
C ILE A 63 -0.30 -7.06 4.64
N LYS A 64 -0.78 -8.30 4.74
CA LYS A 64 -1.34 -9.03 3.59
C LYS A 64 -2.64 -8.39 3.10
N LEU A 65 -3.52 -7.96 4.02
CA LEU A 65 -4.77 -7.27 3.68
C LEU A 65 -4.47 -5.97 2.93
N ILE A 66 -3.64 -5.10 3.52
CA ILE A 66 -3.22 -3.83 2.92
C ILE A 66 -2.67 -4.07 1.50
N PHE A 67 -1.77 -5.05 1.33
CA PHE A 67 -1.21 -5.37 0.02
C PHE A 67 -2.26 -5.85 -0.99
N GLY A 68 -3.26 -6.61 -0.55
CA GLY A 68 -4.40 -7.03 -1.36
C GLY A 68 -5.14 -5.83 -1.94
N HIS A 69 -5.59 -4.91 -1.08
CA HIS A 69 -6.31 -3.70 -1.49
C HIS A 69 -5.45 -2.81 -2.40
N ILE A 70 -4.16 -2.65 -2.12
CA ILE A 70 -3.23 -1.92 -3.00
C ILE A 70 -3.26 -2.50 -4.42
N LYS A 71 -3.16 -3.83 -4.56
CA LYS A 71 -3.19 -4.47 -5.89
C LYS A 71 -4.51 -4.22 -6.62
N GLU A 72 -5.62 -4.22 -5.91
CA GLU A 72 -6.93 -3.94 -6.50
C GLU A 72 -7.02 -2.50 -7.01
N ILE A 73 -6.60 -1.53 -6.20
CA ILE A 73 -6.54 -0.12 -6.60
C ILE A 73 -5.62 0.09 -7.79
N LEU A 74 -4.41 -0.48 -7.77
CA LEU A 74 -3.47 -0.34 -8.89
C LEU A 74 -4.04 -0.95 -10.17
N LYS A 75 -4.72 -2.10 -10.08
CA LYS A 75 -5.39 -2.73 -11.22
C LYS A 75 -6.52 -1.84 -11.77
N LYS A 76 -7.33 -1.23 -10.88
CA LYS A 76 -8.37 -0.27 -11.26
C LYS A 76 -7.76 0.98 -11.93
N ALA A 77 -6.69 1.54 -11.35
CA ALA A 77 -5.99 2.71 -11.87
C ALA A 77 -5.40 2.47 -13.26
N ILE A 78 -4.79 1.29 -13.50
CA ILE A 78 -4.30 0.89 -14.82
C ILE A 78 -5.46 0.79 -15.82
N LYS A 79 -6.59 0.20 -15.43
CA LYS A 79 -7.78 0.08 -16.28
C LYS A 79 -8.34 1.46 -16.66
N MET A 80 -8.41 2.40 -15.73
CA MET A 80 -8.93 3.76 -15.98
C MET A 80 -7.99 4.63 -16.81
N ARG A 81 -6.66 4.47 -16.67
CA ARG A 81 -5.67 5.16 -17.53
C ARG A 81 -5.54 4.57 -18.94
N GLY A 82 -6.12 3.40 -19.19
CA GLY A 82 -6.15 2.75 -20.51
C GLY A 82 -7.29 3.20 -21.42
N THR A 83 -8.19 4.07 -20.95
CA THR A 83 -9.15 4.76 -21.82
C THR A 83 -8.42 5.90 -22.54
N SER A 84 -7.99 5.63 -23.77
CA SER A 84 -7.79 6.65 -24.82
C SER A 84 -9.08 6.84 -25.60
#